data_AF-A0A094P600-F1
#
_entry.id   AF-A0A094P600-F1
#
_cell.length_a   1.000
_cell.length_b   1.000
_cell.length_c   1.000
_cell.angle_alpha   90.00
_cell.angle_beta   90.00
_cell.angle_gamma   90.00
#
_symmetry.space_group_name_H-M   'P 1'
#
loop_
_entity.id
_entity.type
_entity.pdbx_description
1 polymer ?
#
loop_
_entity_poly.entity_id
_entity_poly.type
_entity_poly.pdbx_seq_one_letter_code
_entity_poly.pdbx_strand_id
1 'polypeptide(L)'
;MAHQFMIARLGALICAIVLGVAACTPDGSTVGVSGPSTEEAQESPTTQGASADSINADFCDERNFTKQVSNLSCSGGFATFSSTGLPSPSAILMVGITATNQQYPRPHDYTFSFPLTPSKAPAATTPGSGPIGVAVDGVPLFSPWTQAETLTHTQEMGELDVCGGHAGRGDDYHYHVAPNCLIEELGEDYIEVQKRPIGIASDANPILALGWFNESNNVEAQLDECRGTSDTTGKYFYNVQTDGLHDILNCFTDQVHNTSRDSFEVRVDSAGNDIVGAKLPLSVSAYSSALYGKVVCYVMEGELAQTELINSNGSVSKSSGLASIFWCSPECYAEYFEPGGGFPGRAMFFEAVTTGCPTGFDYTSLIRTAAYEGTPIEKRAPKNSARWDRSP
;
A
#
# COMPACT_ATOMS: atom_id res chain seq x y z
N MET A 1 -18.62 29.56 50.05
CA MET A 1 -19.63 30.42 49.41
C MET A 1 -20.14 29.69 48.18
N ALA A 2 -21.43 29.40 48.17
CA ALA A 2 -22.13 28.64 47.13
C ALA A 2 -22.34 29.50 45.87
N HIS A 3 -22.33 28.89 44.69
CA HIS A 3 -23.51 28.90 43.81
C HIS A 3 -23.41 27.83 42.72
N GLN A 4 -24.42 26.95 42.72
CA GLN A 4 -24.76 25.94 41.72
C GLN A 4 -25.26 26.57 40.43
N PHE A 5 -25.16 25.87 39.30
CA PHE A 5 -26.30 25.67 38.39
C PHE A 5 -26.14 24.33 37.62
N MET A 6 -27.05 23.40 37.91
CA MET A 6 -27.40 22.22 37.11
C MET A 6 -28.37 22.62 36.00
N ILE A 7 -28.24 22.05 34.79
CA ILE A 7 -29.41 21.63 33.98
C ILE A 7 -29.05 20.32 33.25
N ALA A 8 -29.70 19.23 33.65
CA ALA A 8 -29.79 17.98 32.90
C ALA A 8 -31.11 17.99 32.08
N ARG A 9 -31.09 17.44 30.86
CA ARG A 9 -32.32 17.10 30.12
C ARG A 9 -32.28 15.63 29.71
N LEU A 10 -33.17 14.86 30.34
CA LEU A 10 -33.57 13.51 29.97
C LEU A 10 -34.68 13.61 28.92
N GLY A 11 -34.60 12.84 27.83
CA GLY A 11 -35.67 12.66 26.86
C GLY A 11 -35.80 11.19 26.51
N ALA A 12 -36.83 10.54 27.03
CA ALA A 12 -37.17 9.13 26.79
C ALA A 12 -37.85 8.96 25.42
N LEU A 13 -37.46 7.92 24.67
CA LEU A 13 -38.16 7.49 23.47
C LEU A 13 -38.89 6.17 23.75
N ILE A 14 -40.21 6.19 23.55
CA ILE A 14 -41.14 5.10 23.80
C ILE A 14 -41.16 4.16 22.60
N CYS A 15 -41.02 2.86 22.86
CA CYS A 15 -41.15 1.76 21.92
C CYS A 15 -42.63 1.38 21.78
N ALA A 16 -43.16 1.33 20.55
CA ALA A 16 -44.50 0.81 20.27
C ALA A 16 -44.41 -0.39 19.32
N ILE A 17 -44.76 -1.56 19.87
CA ILE A 17 -44.89 -2.84 19.19
C ILE A 17 -46.31 -2.93 18.62
N VAL A 18 -46.45 -3.29 17.33
CA VAL A 18 -47.72 -3.74 16.76
C VAL A 18 -47.54 -5.15 16.21
N LEU A 19 -48.17 -6.12 16.88
CA LEU A 19 -48.43 -7.46 16.38
C LEU A 19 -49.75 -7.45 15.59
N GLY A 20 -49.75 -8.09 14.41
CA GLY A 20 -50.97 -8.46 13.68
C GLY A 20 -50.79 -9.82 13.03
N VAL A 21 -51.52 -10.82 13.54
CA VAL A 21 -51.51 -12.21 13.07
C VAL A 21 -52.71 -12.47 12.16
N ALA A 22 -52.45 -13.35 11.19
CA ALA A 22 -53.24 -13.89 10.07
C ALA A 22 -54.74 -14.19 10.24
N ALA A 23 -55.45 -14.19 9.10
CA ALA A 23 -56.43 -15.23 8.76
C ALA A 23 -56.66 -15.32 7.22
N CYS A 24 -56.67 -16.55 6.70
CA CYS A 24 -56.95 -16.91 5.31
C CYS A 24 -58.36 -17.53 5.17
N THR A 25 -58.78 -17.68 3.90
CA THR A 25 -59.77 -18.63 3.30
C THR A 25 -61.22 -18.13 3.09
N PRO A 26 -62.07 -18.82 2.29
CA PRO A 26 -62.10 -18.76 0.81
C PRO A 26 -63.54 -18.59 0.26
N ASP A 27 -63.70 -18.42 -1.07
CA ASP A 27 -64.75 -19.02 -1.93
C ASP A 27 -65.06 -18.19 -3.18
N GLY A 28 -65.27 -18.88 -4.29
CA GLY A 28 -65.50 -18.31 -5.62
C GLY A 28 -66.95 -18.38 -6.11
N SER A 29 -67.23 -17.70 -7.24
CA SER A 29 -67.95 -18.23 -8.42
C SER A 29 -68.29 -17.13 -9.45
N THR A 30 -67.63 -17.24 -10.60
CA THR A 30 -68.10 -17.20 -12.01
C THR A 30 -69.04 -16.10 -12.60
N VAL A 31 -68.54 -15.50 -13.71
CA VAL A 31 -69.09 -15.37 -15.11
C VAL A 31 -69.10 -13.92 -15.64
N GLY A 32 -68.45 -13.69 -16.80
CA GLY A 32 -68.73 -12.54 -17.68
C GLY A 32 -67.65 -12.20 -18.72
N VAL A 33 -67.83 -12.70 -19.95
CA VAL A 33 -67.04 -12.58 -21.20
C VAL A 33 -66.70 -11.15 -21.66
N SER A 34 -65.46 -10.91 -22.13
CA SER A 34 -65.07 -10.36 -23.47
C SER A 34 -63.62 -9.82 -23.50
N GLY A 35 -62.75 -10.34 -24.38
CA GLY A 35 -61.42 -9.74 -24.68
C GLY A 35 -61.50 -8.71 -25.82
N PRO A 36 -60.38 -8.31 -26.48
CA PRO A 36 -58.96 -8.45 -26.12
C PRO A 36 -58.19 -7.10 -26.21
N SER A 37 -57.05 -6.99 -25.53
CA SER A 37 -55.96 -6.11 -25.99
C SER A 37 -54.64 -6.56 -25.38
N THR A 38 -53.71 -6.91 -26.27
CA THR A 38 -52.30 -7.13 -26.02
C THR A 38 -51.67 -5.87 -25.43
N GLU A 39 -51.25 -5.92 -24.17
CA GLU A 39 -50.26 -4.99 -23.62
C GLU A 39 -48.93 -5.74 -23.49
N GLU A 40 -47.97 -5.28 -24.28
CA GLU A 40 -46.56 -5.61 -24.18
C GLU A 40 -46.08 -5.31 -22.76
N ALA A 41 -45.47 -6.30 -22.12
CA ALA A 41 -44.69 -6.07 -20.92
C ALA A 41 -43.53 -5.13 -21.28
N GLN A 42 -43.56 -3.92 -20.73
CA GLN A 42 -42.43 -3.01 -20.78
C GLN A 42 -41.25 -3.67 -20.06
N GLU A 43 -40.22 -4.03 -20.83
CA GLU A 43 -38.87 -4.24 -20.30
C GLU A 43 -38.45 -2.96 -19.57
N SER A 44 -38.09 -3.12 -18.29
CA SER A 44 -37.28 -2.15 -17.55
C SER A 44 -36.01 -1.85 -18.37
N PRO A 45 -35.54 -0.58 -18.40
CA PRO A 45 -34.28 -0.28 -19.05
C PRO A 45 -33.16 -0.99 -18.29
N THR A 46 -32.52 -1.93 -18.98
CA THR A 46 -31.21 -2.43 -18.62
C THR A 46 -30.27 -1.23 -18.49
N THR A 47 -29.68 -1.08 -17.31
CA THR A 47 -28.55 -0.20 -17.05
C THR A 47 -27.46 -0.56 -18.06
N GLN A 48 -27.32 0.23 -19.13
CA GLN A 48 -26.16 0.18 -20.00
C GLN A 48 -24.97 0.56 -19.11
N GLY A 49 -24.13 -0.41 -18.77
CA GLY A 49 -22.81 -0.13 -18.21
C GLY A 49 -22.09 0.83 -19.15
N ALA A 50 -21.55 1.92 -18.59
CA ALA A 50 -20.85 2.92 -19.37
C ALA A 50 -19.66 2.26 -20.09
N SER A 51 -19.70 2.19 -21.42
CA SER A 51 -18.53 1.82 -22.22
C SER A 51 -17.35 2.70 -21.79
N ALA A 52 -16.16 2.13 -21.62
CA ALA A 52 -14.96 2.91 -21.34
C ALA A 52 -14.68 3.89 -22.50
N ASP A 53 -15.10 5.16 -22.37
CA ASP A 53 -14.71 6.20 -23.34
C ASP A 53 -13.19 6.30 -23.45
N SER A 54 -12.69 6.93 -24.52
CA SER A 54 -11.25 7.07 -24.78
C SER A 54 -10.46 7.55 -23.56
N ILE A 55 -9.44 6.79 -23.15
CA ILE A 55 -8.57 7.14 -22.01
C ILE A 55 -7.46 8.10 -22.44
N ASN A 56 -7.03 8.98 -21.53
CA ASN A 56 -5.89 9.88 -21.76
C ASN A 56 -4.61 9.30 -21.16
N ALA A 57 -4.04 8.30 -21.84
CA ALA A 57 -2.86 7.57 -21.38
C ALA A 57 -1.64 7.73 -22.31
N ASP A 58 -1.35 8.96 -22.76
CA ASP A 58 -0.10 9.27 -23.45
C ASP A 58 1.06 9.36 -22.45
N PHE A 59 1.96 8.37 -22.43
CA PHE A 59 3.11 8.36 -21.52
C PHE A 59 4.19 9.39 -21.88
N CYS A 60 4.02 10.13 -22.97
CA CYS A 60 4.85 11.29 -23.33
C CYS A 60 4.27 12.63 -22.87
N ASP A 61 3.06 12.62 -22.32
CA ASP A 61 2.44 13.81 -21.73
C ASP A 61 2.84 13.94 -20.26
N GLU A 62 3.64 14.96 -19.94
CA GLU A 62 4.06 15.26 -18.57
C GLU A 62 2.87 15.43 -17.60
N ARG A 63 1.68 15.79 -18.12
CA ARG A 63 0.47 15.94 -17.31
C ARG A 63 -0.10 14.61 -16.79
N ASN A 64 0.39 13.48 -17.29
CA ASN A 64 0.08 12.15 -16.78
C ASN A 64 1.00 11.72 -15.63
N PHE A 65 1.94 12.57 -15.21
CA PHE A 65 2.82 12.32 -14.07
C PHE A 65 2.68 13.41 -13.02
N THR A 66 2.98 13.07 -11.75
CA THR A 66 3.08 14.07 -10.69
C THR A 66 4.48 14.70 -10.69
N LYS A 67 4.71 15.64 -9.77
CA LYS A 67 5.99 16.37 -9.67
C LYS A 67 7.15 15.53 -9.11
N GLN A 68 6.88 14.34 -8.59
CA GLN A 68 7.87 13.41 -8.08
C GLN A 68 8.64 12.71 -9.22
N VAL A 69 8.04 12.67 -10.41
CA VAL A 69 8.68 12.18 -11.63
C VAL A 69 9.48 13.31 -12.30
N SER A 70 10.66 12.97 -12.80
CA SER A 70 11.56 13.90 -13.48
C SER A 70 12.19 13.29 -14.72
N ASN A 71 12.81 14.13 -15.55
CA ASN A 71 13.54 13.72 -16.75
C ASN A 71 12.71 12.86 -17.74
N LEU A 72 11.39 13.14 -17.86
CA LEU A 72 10.56 12.46 -18.84
C LEU A 72 11.12 12.70 -20.24
N SER A 73 11.32 11.61 -20.98
CA SER A 73 11.81 11.62 -22.34
C SER A 73 11.13 10.53 -23.14
N CYS A 74 10.68 10.89 -24.34
CA CYS A 74 10.14 9.95 -25.30
C CYS A 74 11.04 9.88 -26.53
N SER A 75 11.80 8.79 -26.64
CA SER A 75 12.76 8.58 -27.71
C SER A 75 12.96 7.09 -27.98
N GLY A 76 13.25 6.74 -29.23
CA GLY A 76 13.52 5.35 -29.62
C GLY A 76 12.36 4.37 -29.39
N GLY A 77 11.11 4.87 -29.28
CA GLY A 77 9.94 4.05 -28.99
C GLY A 77 9.70 3.76 -27.51
N PHE A 78 10.39 4.46 -26.60
CA PHE A 78 10.24 4.31 -25.15
C PHE A 78 9.88 5.63 -24.49
N ALA A 79 9.08 5.58 -23.43
CA ALA A 79 9.00 6.60 -22.39
C ALA A 79 9.98 6.23 -21.28
N THR A 80 10.87 7.17 -20.93
CA THR A 80 11.84 7.00 -19.84
C THR A 80 11.75 8.17 -18.88
N PHE A 81 11.87 7.90 -17.58
CA PHE A 81 11.83 8.94 -16.54
C PHE A 81 12.53 8.46 -15.26
N SER A 82 12.78 9.39 -14.35
CA SER A 82 13.43 9.13 -13.05
C SER A 82 12.51 9.48 -11.89
N SER A 83 12.65 8.76 -10.77
CA SER A 83 11.98 9.07 -9.50
C SER A 83 12.82 8.66 -8.31
N THR A 84 12.51 9.24 -7.15
CA THR A 84 13.08 8.80 -5.87
C THR A 84 12.36 7.60 -5.26
N GLY A 85 11.25 7.15 -5.87
CA GLY A 85 10.41 6.08 -5.32
C GLY A 85 9.61 6.48 -4.09
N LEU A 86 9.58 7.78 -3.77
CA LEU A 86 8.79 8.33 -2.68
C LEU A 86 7.60 9.13 -3.21
N PRO A 87 6.42 9.01 -2.59
CA PRO A 87 5.26 9.81 -2.96
C PRO A 87 5.42 11.27 -2.52
N SER A 88 4.37 12.06 -2.73
CA SER A 88 4.33 13.44 -2.27
C SER A 88 4.63 13.59 -0.77
N PRO A 89 5.35 14.64 -0.33
CA PRO A 89 5.59 14.89 1.09
C PRO A 89 4.33 15.03 1.96
N SER A 90 3.15 15.21 1.34
CA SER A 90 1.86 15.22 2.04
C SER A 90 1.28 13.82 2.29
N ALA A 91 1.84 12.77 1.69
CA ALA A 91 1.39 11.39 1.90
C ALA A 91 1.68 10.93 3.34
N ILE A 92 0.75 10.16 3.90
CA ILE A 92 0.87 9.62 5.27
C ILE A 92 1.50 8.23 5.19
N LEU A 93 2.83 8.18 5.33
CA LEU A 93 3.57 6.93 5.18
C LEU A 93 3.67 6.16 6.49
N MET A 94 3.71 4.83 6.38
CA MET A 94 3.93 3.85 7.46
C MET A 94 2.87 3.80 8.57
N VAL A 95 2.04 4.83 8.72
CA VAL A 95 0.95 4.86 9.71
C VAL A 95 -0.13 3.86 9.32
N GLY A 96 -0.63 3.08 10.28
CA GLY A 96 -1.63 2.04 10.05
C GLY A 96 -1.04 0.62 9.95
N ILE A 97 0.27 0.52 9.70
CA ILE A 97 0.99 -0.76 9.77
C ILE A 97 0.89 -1.33 11.19
N THR A 98 0.56 -2.61 11.31
CA THR A 98 0.52 -3.35 12.59
C THR A 98 1.60 -4.43 12.70
N ALA A 99 2.23 -4.78 11.58
CA ALA A 99 3.33 -5.72 11.49
C ALA A 99 4.45 -5.16 10.60
N THR A 100 5.20 -4.17 11.11
CA THR A 100 6.32 -3.57 10.36
C THR A 100 7.46 -4.56 10.16
N ASN A 101 8.15 -4.45 9.02
CA ASN A 101 9.43 -5.12 8.77
C ASN A 101 10.63 -4.28 9.26
N GLN A 102 10.40 -3.15 9.95
CA GLN A 102 11.42 -2.21 10.43
C GLN A 102 12.27 -1.60 9.29
N GLN A 103 11.64 -1.33 8.15
CA GLN A 103 12.21 -0.57 7.04
C GLN A 103 11.59 0.82 7.01
N TYR A 104 12.31 1.80 6.44
CA TYR A 104 11.84 3.19 6.37
C TYR A 104 11.74 3.63 4.91
N PRO A 105 10.74 4.42 4.51
CA PRO A 105 10.71 5.02 3.18
C PRO A 105 11.95 5.89 2.96
N ARG A 106 12.91 5.43 2.15
CA ARG A 106 14.13 6.17 1.81
C ARG A 106 14.16 6.47 0.30
N PRO A 107 14.82 7.58 -0.10
CA PRO A 107 14.95 7.89 -1.51
C PRO A 107 15.89 6.88 -2.19
N HIS A 108 15.46 6.39 -3.34
CA HIS A 108 16.19 5.55 -4.28
C HIS A 108 16.53 6.34 -5.55
N ASP A 109 17.34 5.76 -6.45
CA ASP A 109 17.62 6.34 -7.77
C ASP A 109 17.00 5.47 -8.87
N TYR A 110 15.68 5.59 -9.02
CA TYR A 110 14.96 4.84 -10.04
C TYR A 110 15.10 5.50 -11.41
N THR A 111 15.38 4.67 -12.41
CA THR A 111 15.14 4.99 -13.83
C THR A 111 14.15 3.97 -14.39
N PHE A 112 13.03 4.47 -14.88
CA PHE A 112 11.99 3.69 -15.53
C PHE A 112 12.06 3.81 -17.06
N SER A 113 11.70 2.74 -17.76
CA SER A 113 11.70 2.65 -19.22
C SER A 113 10.60 1.72 -19.71
N PHE A 114 9.59 2.28 -20.37
CA PHE A 114 8.44 1.54 -20.91
C PHE A 114 8.34 1.71 -22.42
N PRO A 115 8.11 0.63 -23.20
CA PRO A 115 7.80 0.79 -24.62
C PRO A 115 6.49 1.54 -24.82
N LEU A 116 6.44 2.43 -25.82
CA LEU A 116 5.24 3.20 -26.17
C LEU A 116 4.22 2.37 -26.96
N THR A 117 4.63 1.23 -27.49
CA THR A 117 3.77 0.30 -28.22
C THR A 117 3.93 -1.09 -27.60
N PRO A 118 3.06 -1.47 -26.65
CA PRO A 118 3.07 -2.81 -26.08
C PRO A 118 2.75 -3.86 -27.15
N SER A 119 3.27 -5.07 -26.96
CA SER A 119 3.05 -6.19 -27.87
C SER A 119 2.38 -7.33 -27.13
N LYS A 120 1.32 -7.89 -27.75
CA LYS A 120 0.53 -8.95 -27.12
C LYS A 120 1.38 -10.17 -26.76
N ALA A 121 1.21 -10.65 -25.53
CA ALA A 121 1.79 -11.91 -25.12
C ALA A 121 0.99 -13.09 -25.74
N PRO A 122 1.63 -14.24 -26.02
CA PRO A 122 0.93 -15.43 -26.49
C PRO A 122 -0.10 -15.98 -25.48
N ALA A 123 0.09 -15.68 -24.19
CA ALA A 123 -0.78 -16.05 -23.09
C ALA A 123 -0.61 -15.04 -21.94
N ALA A 124 -1.62 -14.95 -21.06
CA ALA A 124 -1.54 -14.13 -19.86
C ALA A 124 -0.42 -14.62 -18.93
N THR A 125 0.27 -13.68 -18.29
CA THR A 125 1.40 -13.97 -17.39
C THR A 125 1.05 -13.57 -15.96
N THR A 126 1.17 -14.51 -15.02
CA THR A 126 0.98 -14.21 -13.59
C THR A 126 2.15 -13.37 -13.07
N PRO A 127 1.89 -12.32 -12.26
CA PRO A 127 2.95 -11.52 -11.67
C PRO A 127 3.87 -12.33 -10.76
N GLY A 128 5.16 -12.00 -10.78
CA GLY A 128 6.13 -12.50 -9.81
C GLY A 128 6.07 -11.74 -8.48
N SER A 129 7.09 -11.95 -7.65
CA SER A 129 7.26 -11.27 -6.35
C SER A 129 7.82 -9.85 -6.42
N GLY A 130 8.11 -9.36 -7.63
CA GLY A 130 8.71 -8.05 -7.87
C GLY A 130 7.70 -6.99 -8.33
N PRO A 131 8.20 -5.85 -8.82
CA PRO A 131 7.34 -4.78 -9.32
C PRO A 131 6.46 -5.24 -10.49
N ILE A 132 5.18 -4.92 -10.38
CA ILE A 132 4.16 -5.12 -11.42
C ILE A 132 3.95 -3.87 -12.27
N GLY A 133 4.57 -2.75 -11.88
CA GLY A 133 4.48 -1.49 -12.57
C GLY A 133 5.06 -0.35 -11.73
N VAL A 134 4.73 0.86 -12.10
CA VAL A 134 5.04 2.08 -11.36
C VAL A 134 3.85 3.02 -11.39
N ALA A 135 3.57 3.67 -10.27
CA ALA A 135 2.57 4.72 -10.19
C ALA A 135 3.06 6.00 -10.88
N VAL A 136 2.13 6.91 -11.17
CA VAL A 136 2.45 8.18 -11.85
C VAL A 136 3.22 9.18 -10.98
N ASP A 137 3.38 8.89 -9.69
CA ASP A 137 4.32 9.54 -8.77
C ASP A 137 5.73 8.90 -8.75
N GLY A 138 5.93 7.85 -9.55
CA GLY A 138 7.19 7.14 -9.65
C GLY A 138 7.46 6.19 -8.48
N VAL A 139 6.46 5.90 -7.65
CA VAL A 139 6.53 4.83 -6.63
C VAL A 139 6.26 3.47 -7.30
N PRO A 140 7.10 2.44 -7.07
CA PRO A 140 6.83 1.10 -7.60
C PRO A 140 5.49 0.53 -7.13
N LEU A 141 4.83 -0.23 -8.02
CA LEU A 141 3.65 -1.03 -7.72
C LEU A 141 4.06 -2.48 -7.61
N PHE A 142 3.69 -3.17 -6.54
CA PHE A 142 4.00 -4.57 -6.29
C PHE A 142 2.73 -5.41 -6.27
N SER A 143 2.90 -6.69 -6.56
CA SER A 143 1.83 -7.68 -6.47
C SER A 143 1.27 -7.74 -5.04
N PRO A 144 -0.06 -7.83 -4.83
CA PRO A 144 -0.66 -7.84 -3.50
C PRO A 144 -0.31 -9.10 -2.68
N TRP A 145 0.28 -10.12 -3.31
CA TRP A 145 0.60 -11.39 -2.68
C TRP A 145 1.94 -11.34 -1.93
N THR A 146 1.94 -11.74 -0.66
CA THR A 146 3.17 -11.84 0.13
C THR A 146 4.16 -12.84 -0.44
N GLN A 147 5.47 -12.57 -0.28
CA GLN A 147 6.56 -13.49 -0.64
C GLN A 147 6.70 -14.70 0.33
N ALA A 148 5.68 -14.99 1.14
CA ALA A 148 5.69 -16.08 2.10
C ALA A 148 5.36 -17.43 1.44
N GLU A 149 5.66 -18.54 2.12
CA GLU A 149 5.35 -19.91 1.66
C GLU A 149 3.83 -20.13 1.43
N THR A 150 2.99 -19.28 2.03
CA THR A 150 1.56 -19.18 1.76
C THR A 150 1.27 -17.78 1.23
N LEU A 151 0.63 -17.70 0.06
CA LEU A 151 0.20 -16.44 -0.52
C LEU A 151 -0.95 -15.88 0.33
N THR A 152 -0.65 -14.92 1.18
CA THR A 152 -1.62 -14.09 1.89
C THR A 152 -1.59 -12.68 1.32
N HIS A 153 -2.72 -11.98 1.33
CA HIS A 153 -2.78 -10.61 0.85
C HIS A 153 -2.07 -9.68 1.84
N THR A 154 -1.15 -8.82 1.37
CA THR A 154 -0.31 -7.99 2.26
C THR A 154 -1.13 -7.08 3.19
N GLN A 155 -2.29 -6.59 2.72
CA GLN A 155 -3.25 -5.83 3.54
C GLN A 155 -3.78 -6.63 4.74
N GLU A 156 -4.08 -7.92 4.54
CA GLU A 156 -4.60 -8.80 5.60
C GLU A 156 -3.54 -9.14 6.65
N MET A 157 -2.26 -9.05 6.26
CA MET A 157 -1.12 -9.24 7.16
C MET A 157 -0.82 -8.00 8.00
N GLY A 158 -1.52 -6.89 7.78
CA GLY A 158 -1.33 -5.65 8.52
C GLY A 158 0.02 -4.98 8.23
N GLU A 159 0.60 -5.22 7.05
CA GLU A 159 1.91 -4.71 6.65
C GLU A 159 1.85 -3.40 5.85
N LEU A 160 0.64 -2.95 5.49
CA LEU A 160 0.41 -1.74 4.69
C LEU A 160 0.01 -0.56 5.55
N ASP A 161 0.45 0.61 5.14
CA ASP A 161 0.01 1.88 5.69
C ASP A 161 -1.35 2.31 5.11
N VAL A 162 -1.86 3.43 5.61
CA VAL A 162 -3.14 4.01 5.17
C VAL A 162 -3.16 4.40 3.69
N CYS A 163 -1.99 4.52 3.06
CA CYS A 163 -1.83 4.84 1.64
C CYS A 163 -1.73 3.60 0.74
N GLY A 164 -1.82 2.39 1.32
CA GLY A 164 -1.77 1.12 0.58
C GLY A 164 -0.36 0.62 0.26
N GLY A 165 0.67 1.18 0.90
CA GLY A 165 2.06 0.81 0.67
C GLY A 165 2.86 0.53 1.93
N HIS A 166 4.13 0.18 1.76
CA HIS A 166 5.10 0.11 2.84
C HIS A 166 6.53 0.25 2.33
N ALA A 167 7.49 0.39 3.24
CA ALA A 167 8.91 0.23 2.92
C ALA A 167 9.29 -1.26 2.90
N GLY A 168 9.80 -1.72 1.77
CA GLY A 168 10.33 -3.07 1.56
C GLY A 168 11.77 -3.23 2.03
N ARG A 169 12.31 -4.43 1.79
CA ARG A 169 13.73 -4.70 2.07
C ARG A 169 14.60 -3.83 1.18
N GLY A 170 15.50 -3.08 1.79
CA GLY A 170 16.31 -2.09 1.08
C GLY A 170 15.78 -0.68 1.27
N ASP A 171 14.72 -0.51 2.06
CA ASP A 171 14.08 0.78 2.38
C ASP A 171 13.32 1.41 1.18
N ASP A 172 12.95 0.60 0.18
CA ASP A 172 12.16 1.03 -0.97
C ASP A 172 10.67 1.13 -0.60
N TYR A 173 10.06 2.31 -0.69
CA TYR A 173 8.62 2.42 -0.52
C TYR A 173 7.88 1.97 -1.79
N HIS A 174 6.87 1.13 -1.64
CA HIS A 174 6.05 0.65 -2.76
C HIS A 174 4.61 0.36 -2.34
N TYR A 175 3.69 0.48 -3.30
CA TYR A 175 2.27 0.15 -3.09
C TYR A 175 2.01 -1.32 -3.41
N HIS A 176 1.19 -1.98 -2.61
CA HIS A 176 0.71 -3.36 -2.89
C HIS A 176 -0.74 -3.39 -3.36
N VAL A 177 -1.49 -2.31 -3.12
CA VAL A 177 -2.89 -2.13 -3.50
C VAL A 177 -3.07 -0.77 -4.17
N ALA A 178 -4.27 -0.46 -4.64
CA ALA A 178 -4.58 0.84 -5.21
C ALA A 178 -4.11 1.98 -4.27
N PRO A 179 -3.25 2.90 -4.74
CA PRO A 179 -2.67 3.94 -3.91
C PRO A 179 -3.69 5.05 -3.65
N ASN A 180 -4.60 4.82 -2.70
CA ASN A 180 -5.70 5.74 -2.38
C ASN A 180 -5.20 7.17 -2.13
N CYS A 181 -4.11 7.38 -1.37
CA CYS A 181 -3.54 8.71 -1.13
C CYS A 181 -3.13 9.42 -2.43
N LEU A 182 -2.56 8.70 -3.39
CA LEU A 182 -2.22 9.23 -4.71
C LEU A 182 -3.49 9.54 -5.52
N ILE A 183 -4.47 8.63 -5.50
CA ILE A 183 -5.74 8.81 -6.22
C ILE A 183 -6.47 10.06 -5.70
N GLU A 184 -6.51 10.27 -4.38
CA GLU A 184 -7.05 11.47 -3.73
C GLU A 184 -6.24 12.74 -4.08
N GLU A 185 -4.91 12.65 -4.17
CA GLU A 185 -4.06 13.78 -4.59
C GLU A 185 -4.32 14.19 -6.05
N LEU A 186 -4.49 13.21 -6.95
CA LEU A 186 -4.80 13.44 -8.37
C LEU A 186 -6.20 14.04 -8.54
N GLY A 187 -7.17 13.57 -7.75
CA GLY A 187 -8.51 14.11 -7.64
C GLY A 187 -9.48 13.67 -8.75
N GLU A 188 -10.77 13.93 -8.50
CA GLU A 188 -11.89 13.47 -9.33
C GLU A 188 -11.77 13.87 -10.81
N ASP A 189 -11.42 15.13 -11.11
CA ASP A 189 -11.32 15.60 -12.51
C ASP A 189 -10.23 14.85 -13.30
N TYR A 190 -9.08 14.56 -12.67
CA TYR A 190 -8.01 13.80 -13.30
C TYR A 190 -8.45 12.37 -13.62
N ILE A 191 -9.11 11.71 -12.66
CA ILE A 191 -9.48 10.30 -12.72
C ILE A 191 -10.73 10.08 -13.58
N GLU A 192 -11.81 10.79 -13.30
CA GLU A 192 -13.14 10.49 -13.83
C GLU A 192 -13.45 11.25 -15.13
N VAL A 193 -12.97 12.49 -15.25
CA VAL A 193 -13.27 13.35 -16.41
C VAL A 193 -12.19 13.22 -17.46
N GLN A 194 -10.92 13.38 -17.06
CA GLN A 194 -9.79 13.30 -17.96
C GLN A 194 -9.35 11.86 -18.25
N LYS A 195 -9.80 10.88 -17.45
CA LYS A 195 -9.53 9.44 -17.60
C LYS A 195 -8.03 9.14 -17.77
N ARG A 196 -7.23 9.77 -16.91
CA ARG A 196 -5.76 9.64 -16.92
C ARG A 196 -5.31 8.47 -16.04
N PRO A 197 -4.15 7.87 -16.35
CA PRO A 197 -3.63 6.74 -15.59
C PRO A 197 -3.16 7.15 -14.20
N ILE A 198 -3.22 6.22 -13.25
CA ILE A 198 -2.56 6.30 -11.95
C ILE A 198 -1.25 5.51 -11.92
N GLY A 199 -0.99 4.72 -12.96
CA GLY A 199 0.26 3.98 -13.13
C GLY A 199 0.44 3.36 -14.50
N ILE A 200 1.59 2.73 -14.68
CA ILE A 200 1.98 1.99 -15.87
C ILE A 200 2.40 0.59 -15.43
N ALA A 201 1.73 -0.44 -15.94
CA ALA A 201 2.05 -1.83 -15.66
C ALA A 201 3.36 -2.25 -16.37
N SER A 202 4.02 -3.30 -15.89
CA SER A 202 5.27 -3.81 -16.45
C SER A 202 5.13 -4.37 -17.88
N ASP A 203 3.91 -4.57 -18.37
CA ASP A 203 3.61 -4.87 -19.77
C ASP A 203 3.27 -3.63 -20.63
N ALA A 204 3.54 -2.43 -20.08
CA ALA A 204 3.32 -1.12 -20.67
C ALA A 204 1.86 -0.74 -20.97
N ASN A 205 0.90 -1.40 -20.34
CA ASN A 205 -0.48 -0.92 -20.32
C ASN A 205 -0.73 0.08 -19.18
N PRO A 206 -1.59 1.08 -19.38
CA PRO A 206 -1.96 2.01 -18.32
C PRO A 206 -2.82 1.33 -17.25
N ILE A 207 -2.68 1.82 -16.02
CA ILE A 207 -3.49 1.44 -14.86
C ILE A 207 -4.35 2.66 -14.50
N LEU A 208 -5.67 2.49 -14.41
CA LEU A 208 -6.64 3.53 -14.10
C LEU A 208 -7.37 3.23 -12.78
N ALA A 209 -8.11 4.23 -12.29
CA ALA A 209 -9.01 4.12 -11.14
C ALA A 209 -10.41 4.68 -11.47
N LEU A 210 -10.94 4.36 -12.65
CA LEU A 210 -12.29 4.77 -13.05
C LEU A 210 -13.31 4.18 -12.07
N GLY A 211 -14.28 4.99 -11.67
CA GLY A 211 -15.29 4.61 -10.68
C GLY A 211 -14.89 4.87 -9.23
N TRP A 212 -13.67 5.36 -8.97
CA TRP A 212 -13.19 5.62 -7.61
C TRP A 212 -13.95 6.77 -6.93
N PHE A 213 -14.21 7.85 -7.65
CA PHE A 213 -14.96 9.01 -7.15
C PHE A 213 -16.41 9.01 -7.64
N ASN A 214 -16.66 8.43 -8.81
CA ASN A 214 -17.98 8.42 -9.43
C ASN A 214 -18.36 7.04 -9.95
N GLU A 215 -19.24 6.36 -9.23
CA GLU A 215 -19.79 5.03 -9.57
C GLU A 215 -20.33 4.94 -11.01
N SER A 216 -20.76 6.04 -11.62
CA SER A 216 -21.25 6.04 -13.00
C SER A 216 -20.17 5.71 -14.03
N ASN A 217 -18.90 5.92 -13.68
CA ASN A 217 -17.73 5.56 -14.48
C ASN A 217 -17.16 4.18 -14.11
N ASN A 218 -17.81 3.44 -13.21
CA ASN A 218 -17.35 2.12 -12.81
C ASN A 218 -17.33 1.16 -14.02
N VAL A 219 -16.19 0.49 -14.20
CA VAL A 219 -15.94 -0.47 -15.29
C VAL A 219 -15.83 -1.93 -14.82
N GLU A 220 -16.05 -2.24 -13.53
CA GLU A 220 -15.85 -3.59 -12.96
C GLU A 220 -16.55 -4.70 -13.76
N ALA A 221 -17.79 -4.48 -14.24
CA ALA A 221 -18.53 -5.46 -15.03
C ALA A 221 -17.93 -5.74 -16.43
N GLN A 222 -16.99 -4.92 -16.89
CA GLN A 222 -16.34 -5.00 -18.20
C GLN A 222 -14.91 -5.57 -18.11
N LEU A 223 -14.39 -5.75 -16.90
CA LEU A 223 -13.02 -6.23 -16.70
C LEU A 223 -12.92 -7.72 -17.02
N ASP A 224 -11.82 -8.09 -17.66
CA ASP A 224 -11.42 -9.48 -17.85
C ASP A 224 -10.79 -10.07 -16.57
N GLU A 225 -10.32 -11.32 -16.65
CA GLU A 225 -9.70 -12.01 -15.51
C GLU A 225 -8.44 -11.32 -14.98
N CYS A 226 -7.77 -10.51 -15.81
CA CYS A 226 -6.58 -9.74 -15.45
C CYS A 226 -6.90 -8.38 -14.82
N ARG A 227 -8.19 -8.05 -14.63
CA ARG A 227 -8.71 -6.73 -14.21
C ARG A 227 -8.52 -5.63 -15.26
N GLY A 228 -8.52 -5.98 -16.55
CA GLY A 228 -8.43 -4.97 -17.61
C GLY A 228 -9.54 -5.05 -18.64
N THR A 229 -9.65 -3.99 -19.43
CA THR A 229 -10.62 -3.87 -20.53
C THR A 229 -10.05 -2.93 -21.59
N SER A 230 -10.77 -2.74 -22.70
CA SER A 230 -10.37 -1.81 -23.75
C SER A 230 -11.32 -0.64 -23.87
N ASP A 231 -10.77 0.55 -24.11
CA ASP A 231 -11.57 1.72 -24.41
C ASP A 231 -12.22 1.65 -25.81
N THR A 232 -13.06 2.63 -26.14
CA THR A 232 -13.70 2.72 -27.48
C THR A 232 -12.74 2.81 -28.67
N THR A 233 -11.46 3.11 -28.44
CA THR A 233 -10.41 3.17 -29.47
C THR A 233 -9.66 1.84 -29.61
N GLY A 234 -9.93 0.88 -28.73
CA GLY A 234 -9.26 -0.41 -28.67
C GLY A 234 -7.98 -0.40 -27.83
N LYS A 235 -7.72 0.66 -27.05
CA LYS A 235 -6.57 0.72 -26.15
C LYS A 235 -6.89 -0.05 -24.86
N TYR A 236 -6.12 -1.09 -24.58
CA TYR A 236 -6.25 -1.88 -23.36
C TYR A 236 -5.71 -1.14 -22.14
N PHE A 237 -6.36 -1.31 -20.99
CA PHE A 237 -5.95 -0.76 -19.70
C PHE A 237 -6.40 -1.64 -18.54
N TYR A 238 -5.68 -1.60 -17.43
CA TYR A 238 -6.10 -2.17 -16.15
C TYR A 238 -6.89 -1.16 -15.34
N ASN A 239 -7.87 -1.60 -14.55
CA ASN A 239 -8.55 -0.73 -13.59
C ASN A 239 -8.43 -1.32 -12.18
N VAL A 240 -7.97 -0.51 -11.24
CA VAL A 240 -7.85 -0.93 -9.84
C VAL A 240 -9.24 -1.16 -9.22
N GLN A 241 -9.29 -2.03 -8.22
CA GLN A 241 -10.53 -2.32 -7.51
C GLN A 241 -10.89 -1.14 -6.60
N THR A 242 -12.08 -0.59 -6.76
CA THR A 242 -12.55 0.56 -5.97
C THR A 242 -13.03 0.14 -4.57
N ASP A 243 -13.36 -1.14 -4.38
CA ASP A 243 -13.81 -1.72 -3.12
C ASP A 243 -12.91 -2.90 -2.67
N GLY A 244 -13.29 -3.54 -1.56
CA GLY A 244 -12.67 -4.79 -1.11
C GLY A 244 -11.20 -4.65 -0.74
N LEU A 245 -10.35 -5.38 -1.47
CA LEU A 245 -8.90 -5.48 -1.22
C LEU A 245 -8.09 -4.51 -2.09
N HIS A 246 -8.74 -3.71 -2.92
CA HIS A 246 -8.09 -2.70 -3.76
C HIS A 246 -7.03 -3.29 -4.71
N ASP A 247 -7.30 -4.46 -5.28
CA ASP A 247 -6.40 -5.15 -6.22
C ASP A 247 -6.06 -4.27 -7.44
N ILE A 248 -4.78 -4.26 -7.83
CA ILE A 248 -4.28 -3.49 -8.98
C ILE A 248 -4.53 -4.25 -10.30
N LEU A 249 -4.03 -5.48 -10.40
CA LEU A 249 -4.19 -6.38 -11.54
C LEU A 249 -3.93 -7.84 -11.10
N ASN A 250 -4.47 -8.80 -11.84
CA ASN A 250 -4.28 -10.23 -11.55
C ASN A 250 -3.26 -10.90 -12.48
N CYS A 251 -3.10 -10.40 -13.70
CA CYS A 251 -2.17 -10.90 -14.71
C CYS A 251 -1.81 -9.84 -15.74
N PHE A 252 -0.73 -10.08 -16.48
CA PHE A 252 -0.33 -9.28 -17.63
C PHE A 252 -0.86 -9.91 -18.91
N THR A 253 -1.40 -9.10 -19.82
CA THR A 253 -1.91 -9.56 -21.11
C THR A 253 -0.98 -9.25 -22.28
N ASP A 254 -0.05 -8.31 -22.10
CA ASP A 254 1.01 -7.98 -23.04
C ASP A 254 2.37 -8.48 -22.53
N GLN A 255 3.40 -8.35 -23.37
CA GLN A 255 4.75 -8.78 -23.03
C GLN A 255 5.26 -7.99 -21.81
N VAL A 256 5.68 -8.70 -20.77
CA VAL A 256 6.28 -8.09 -19.58
C VAL A 256 7.73 -7.67 -19.87
N HIS A 257 8.09 -6.48 -19.42
CA HIS A 257 9.42 -5.89 -19.56
C HIS A 257 10.08 -5.72 -18.19
N ASN A 258 11.42 -5.74 -18.15
CA ASN A 258 12.15 -5.22 -17.00
C ASN A 258 12.23 -3.70 -17.14
N THR A 259 11.30 -3.00 -16.51
CA THR A 259 11.05 -1.57 -16.75
C THR A 259 11.78 -0.67 -15.77
N SER A 260 12.32 -1.19 -14.67
CA SER A 260 12.98 -0.40 -13.63
C SER A 260 14.45 -0.76 -13.48
N ARG A 261 15.29 0.27 -13.38
CA ARG A 261 16.64 0.19 -12.80
C ARG A 261 16.67 1.02 -11.53
N ASP A 262 17.38 0.53 -10.52
CA ASP A 262 17.43 1.12 -9.19
C ASP A 262 18.88 1.10 -8.67
N SER A 263 19.24 2.12 -7.89
CA SER A 263 20.47 2.21 -7.13
C SER A 263 20.16 2.83 -5.78
N PHE A 264 20.62 2.18 -4.70
CA PHE A 264 20.35 2.61 -3.33
C PHE A 264 21.42 2.12 -2.36
N GLU A 265 21.48 2.77 -1.20
CA GLU A 265 22.38 2.42 -0.11
C GLU A 265 21.66 1.62 0.98
N VAL A 266 22.02 0.34 1.10
CA VAL A 266 21.53 -0.55 2.16
C VAL A 266 21.96 -0.02 3.53
N ARG A 267 21.04 0.03 4.50
CA ARG A 267 21.39 0.37 5.89
C ARG A 267 22.30 -0.69 6.49
N VAL A 268 23.25 -0.24 7.28
CA VAL A 268 24.11 -1.13 8.07
C VAL A 268 24.04 -0.80 9.55
N ASP A 269 24.31 -1.81 10.36
CA ASP A 269 24.46 -1.67 11.80
C ASP A 269 25.84 -1.11 12.18
N SER A 270 26.08 -0.90 13.48
CA SER A 270 27.36 -0.35 13.97
C SER A 270 28.58 -1.22 13.70
N ALA A 271 28.38 -2.48 13.27
CA ALA A 271 29.44 -3.41 12.87
C ALA A 271 29.59 -3.50 11.33
N GLY A 272 28.79 -2.75 10.57
CA GLY A 272 28.82 -2.73 9.10
C GLY A 272 28.06 -3.87 8.44
N ASN A 273 27.20 -4.59 9.17
CA ASN A 273 26.35 -5.63 8.60
C ASN A 273 25.04 -5.03 8.09
N ASP A 274 24.56 -5.52 6.93
CA ASP A 274 23.30 -5.10 6.33
C ASP A 274 22.12 -5.30 7.31
N ILE A 275 21.31 -4.26 7.49
CA ILE A 275 20.04 -4.31 8.21
C ILE A 275 18.92 -4.57 7.21
N VAL A 276 18.40 -5.79 7.24
CA VAL A 276 17.27 -6.20 6.38
C VAL A 276 15.91 -6.08 7.07
N GLY A 277 15.91 -5.75 8.36
CA GLY A 277 14.70 -5.62 9.16
C GLY A 277 14.08 -6.97 9.58
N ALA A 278 13.58 -7.03 10.80
CA ALA A 278 12.81 -8.17 11.30
C ALA A 278 11.34 -7.80 11.43
N LYS A 279 10.42 -8.75 11.19
CA LYS A 279 8.99 -8.51 11.42
C LYS A 279 8.75 -8.22 12.90
N LEU A 280 8.14 -7.08 13.19
CA LEU A 280 7.85 -6.56 14.51
C LEU A 280 6.37 -6.21 14.59
N PRO A 281 5.61 -6.75 15.55
CA PRO A 281 4.20 -6.43 15.72
C PRO A 281 4.02 -5.07 16.41
N LEU A 282 4.43 -4.01 15.72
CA LEU A 282 4.31 -2.61 16.11
C LEU A 282 3.16 -1.97 15.36
N SER A 283 2.13 -1.54 16.07
CA SER A 283 1.04 -0.70 15.54
C SER A 283 1.54 0.73 15.39
N VAL A 284 2.03 1.07 14.20
CA VAL A 284 2.61 2.36 13.85
C VAL A 284 1.52 3.42 13.83
N SER A 285 1.60 4.36 14.76
CA SER A 285 0.68 5.49 14.88
C SER A 285 1.29 6.80 14.38
N ALA A 286 2.62 6.87 14.25
CA ALA A 286 3.31 8.02 13.71
C ALA A 286 4.58 7.60 12.97
N TYR A 287 4.87 8.34 11.91
CA TYR A 287 6.11 8.25 11.14
C TYR A 287 6.61 9.66 10.86
N SER A 288 7.93 9.83 10.90
CA SER A 288 8.55 11.08 10.48
C SER A 288 9.94 10.85 9.90
N SER A 289 10.34 11.73 8.99
CA SER A 289 11.70 11.86 8.51
C SER A 289 12.11 13.33 8.58
N ALA A 290 13.24 13.62 9.22
CA ALA A 290 13.70 15.00 9.37
C ALA A 290 15.21 15.11 9.17
N LEU A 291 15.65 16.23 8.59
CA LEU A 291 17.05 16.54 8.36
C LEU A 291 17.67 17.18 9.60
N TYR A 292 18.71 16.55 10.15
CA TYR A 292 19.55 17.05 11.24
C TYR A 292 20.96 17.30 10.71
N GLY A 293 21.24 18.55 10.33
CA GLY A 293 22.46 18.93 9.64
C GLY A 293 22.51 18.35 8.23
N LYS A 294 23.23 17.23 8.04
CA LYS A 294 23.33 16.51 6.75
C LYS A 294 22.74 15.10 6.81
N VAL A 295 22.25 14.68 7.98
CA VAL A 295 21.76 13.33 8.22
C VAL A 295 20.25 13.38 8.29
N VAL A 296 19.57 12.53 7.52
CA VAL A 296 18.13 12.33 7.65
C VAL A 296 17.91 11.24 8.69
N CYS A 297 17.11 11.52 9.70
CA CYS A 297 16.67 10.54 10.69
C CYS A 297 15.23 10.14 10.40
N TYR A 298 14.98 8.84 10.38
CA TYR A 298 13.67 8.23 10.18
C TYR A 298 13.18 7.66 11.50
N VAL A 299 11.92 7.89 11.85
CA VAL A 299 11.34 7.48 13.13
C VAL A 299 9.97 6.87 12.88
N MET A 300 9.73 5.70 13.46
CA MET A 300 8.39 5.13 13.62
C MET A 300 8.05 5.01 15.10
N GLU A 301 6.86 5.47 15.48
CA GLU A 301 6.34 5.36 16.84
C GLU A 301 5.00 4.64 16.83
N GLY A 302 4.74 3.87 17.89
CA GLY A 302 3.53 3.07 17.97
C GLY A 302 3.38 2.29 19.27
N GLU A 303 2.48 1.32 19.23
CA GLU A 303 2.27 0.36 20.31
C GLU A 303 2.80 -1.02 19.92
N LEU A 304 3.77 -1.51 20.67
CA LEU A 304 4.34 -2.84 20.51
C LEU A 304 3.39 -3.86 21.16
N ALA A 305 2.88 -4.80 20.36
CA ALA A 305 2.16 -5.95 20.88
C ALA A 305 3.10 -6.87 21.68
N GLN A 306 2.54 -7.75 22.51
CA GLN A 306 3.32 -8.63 23.38
C GLN A 306 4.41 -9.40 22.61
N THR A 307 5.65 -9.00 22.83
CA THR A 307 6.85 -9.50 22.16
C THR A 307 7.81 -10.06 23.20
N GLU A 308 8.43 -11.20 22.92
CA GLU A 308 9.46 -11.78 23.79
C GLU A 308 10.78 -11.04 23.57
N LEU A 309 11.27 -10.34 24.61
CA LEU A 309 12.53 -9.61 24.58
C LEU A 309 13.58 -10.31 25.43
N ILE A 310 14.81 -10.37 24.91
CA ILE A 310 16.00 -10.86 25.58
C ILE A 310 16.56 -9.71 26.42
N ASN A 311 16.63 -9.93 27.74
CA ASN A 311 17.19 -8.99 28.70
C ASN A 311 18.72 -9.10 28.75
N SER A 312 19.41 -8.07 29.22
CA SER A 312 20.89 -8.02 29.34
C SER A 312 21.50 -9.15 30.18
N ASN A 313 20.71 -9.83 31.02
CA ASN A 313 21.13 -11.00 31.79
C ASN A 313 20.91 -12.35 31.06
N GLY A 314 20.48 -12.33 29.80
CA GLY A 314 20.16 -13.50 28.97
C GLY A 314 18.78 -14.13 29.23
N SER A 315 17.99 -13.62 30.18
CA SER A 315 16.61 -14.08 30.37
C SER A 315 15.69 -13.52 29.28
N VAL A 316 14.58 -14.23 29.02
CA VAL A 316 13.54 -13.78 28.08
C VAL A 316 12.31 -13.37 28.88
N SER A 317 11.78 -12.18 28.60
CA SER A 317 10.53 -11.68 29.19
C SER A 317 9.63 -11.07 28.13
N LYS A 318 8.33 -11.10 28.37
CA LYS A 318 7.34 -10.45 27.50
C LYS A 318 7.33 -8.94 27.75
N SER A 319 7.36 -8.16 26.69
CA SER A 319 7.24 -6.70 26.70
C SER A 319 6.15 -6.24 25.72
N SER A 320 5.50 -5.14 26.03
CA SER A 320 4.47 -4.50 25.21
C SER A 320 4.28 -3.05 25.63
N GLY A 321 3.58 -2.26 24.82
CA GLY A 321 3.25 -0.86 25.11
C GLY A 321 3.95 0.10 24.16
N LEU A 322 4.06 1.37 24.54
CA LEU A 322 4.63 2.40 23.68
C LEU A 322 6.08 2.06 23.31
N ALA A 323 6.36 2.04 22.02
CA ALA A 323 7.67 1.79 21.46
C ALA A 323 7.97 2.78 20.33
N SER A 324 9.25 2.95 20.06
CA SER A 324 9.70 3.58 18.83
C SER A 324 10.91 2.84 18.28
N ILE A 325 11.13 3.00 16.98
CA ILE A 325 12.34 2.62 16.28
C ILE A 325 12.80 3.79 15.43
N PHE A 326 14.11 3.94 15.28
CA PHE A 326 14.67 4.98 14.44
C PHE A 326 15.99 4.55 13.81
N TRP A 327 16.32 5.19 12.69
CA TRP A 327 17.62 5.07 12.05
C TRP A 327 18.05 6.40 11.44
N CYS A 328 19.30 6.78 11.66
CA CYS A 328 19.95 7.94 11.06
C CYS A 328 21.28 7.57 10.39
N SER A 329 22.07 6.72 11.05
CA SER A 329 23.36 6.22 10.57
C SER A 329 23.72 4.92 11.32
N PRO A 330 24.80 4.21 10.91
CA PRO A 330 25.33 3.06 11.65
C PRO A 330 25.72 3.37 13.11
N GLU A 331 25.93 4.64 13.45
CA GLU A 331 26.26 5.13 14.79
C GLU A 331 25.06 5.80 15.50
N CYS A 332 23.88 5.80 14.87
CA CYS A 332 22.65 6.34 15.44
C CYS A 332 21.42 5.58 14.93
N TYR A 333 20.99 4.56 15.68
CA TYR A 333 19.75 3.82 15.45
C TYR A 333 19.26 3.15 16.74
N ALA A 334 17.98 2.81 16.79
CA ALA A 334 17.45 1.90 17.80
C ALA A 334 16.36 1.01 17.19
N GLU A 335 16.58 -0.30 17.19
CA GLU A 335 15.75 -1.29 16.48
C GLU A 335 15.73 -2.66 17.19
N TYR A 336 14.81 -3.52 16.79
CA TYR A 336 14.66 -4.88 17.31
C TYR A 336 15.29 -5.90 16.35
N PHE A 337 16.17 -6.74 16.88
CA PHE A 337 16.87 -7.75 16.11
C PHE A 337 16.53 -9.16 16.60
N GLU A 338 16.44 -10.11 15.66
CA GLU A 338 16.36 -11.53 16.00
C GLU A 338 17.77 -12.08 16.26
N PRO A 339 17.98 -12.94 17.27
CA PRO A 339 19.25 -13.62 17.50
C PRO A 339 19.48 -14.71 16.45
N GLY A 340 20.75 -14.97 16.13
CA GLY A 340 21.20 -16.05 15.26
C GLY A 340 20.95 -17.44 15.84
N GLY A 341 20.81 -17.56 17.17
CA GLY A 341 20.47 -18.79 17.87
C GLY A 341 20.54 -18.64 19.38
N GLY A 342 20.28 -19.74 20.11
CA GLY A 342 20.47 -19.80 21.58
C GLY A 342 19.30 -19.28 22.43
N PHE A 343 18.22 -18.80 21.81
CA PHE A 343 17.03 -18.28 22.49
C PHE A 343 15.75 -18.94 21.97
N PRO A 344 14.70 -19.03 22.81
CA PRO A 344 13.43 -19.65 22.43
C PRO A 344 12.69 -18.83 21.35
N GLY A 345 11.98 -19.53 20.45
CA GLY A 345 10.95 -18.97 19.59
C GLY A 345 11.42 -17.81 18.70
N ARG A 346 10.64 -16.72 18.71
CA ARG A 346 10.91 -15.46 17.99
C ARG A 346 11.35 -14.35 18.96
N ALA A 347 12.05 -14.72 20.03
CA ALA A 347 12.59 -13.72 20.95
C ALA A 347 13.49 -12.74 20.20
N MET A 348 13.39 -11.45 20.53
CA MET A 348 14.17 -10.38 19.92
C MET A 348 15.01 -9.69 21.00
N PHE A 349 16.04 -8.95 20.62
CA PHE A 349 16.70 -8.00 21.51
C PHE A 349 16.60 -6.60 20.91
N PHE A 350 16.46 -5.61 21.77
CA PHE A 350 16.44 -4.21 21.36
C PHE A 350 17.86 -3.66 21.45
N GLU A 351 18.38 -3.17 20.34
CA GLU A 351 19.71 -2.57 20.26
C GLU A 351 19.56 -1.07 20.02
N ALA A 352 20.26 -0.27 20.80
CA ALA A 352 20.30 1.18 20.65
C ALA A 352 21.75 1.65 20.58
N VAL A 353 22.12 2.23 19.44
CA VAL A 353 23.41 2.86 19.21
C VAL A 353 23.17 4.36 19.08
N THR A 354 23.76 5.15 19.97
CA THR A 354 23.49 6.60 20.06
C THR A 354 24.75 7.46 20.03
N THR A 355 25.92 6.84 19.88
CA THR A 355 27.24 7.48 19.97
C THR A 355 27.50 8.50 18.86
N GLY A 356 26.83 8.36 17.72
CA GLY A 356 26.92 9.25 16.56
C GLY A 356 25.63 9.97 16.22
N CYS A 357 24.66 10.05 17.13
CA CYS A 357 23.40 10.75 16.84
C CYS A 357 23.62 12.24 16.56
N PRO A 358 22.97 12.79 15.51
CA PRO A 358 23.19 14.16 15.10
C PRO A 358 22.66 15.13 16.15
N THR A 359 23.30 16.30 16.25
CA THR A 359 22.88 17.35 17.19
C THR A 359 21.43 17.77 16.91
N GLY A 360 20.62 17.83 17.97
CA GLY A 360 19.21 18.22 17.89
C GLY A 360 18.25 17.04 17.69
N PHE A 361 18.73 15.85 17.36
CA PHE A 361 17.89 14.64 17.33
C PHE A 361 17.69 14.10 18.74
N ASP A 362 16.46 14.21 19.26
CA ASP A 362 16.11 13.77 20.61
C ASP A 362 15.85 12.25 20.66
N TYR A 363 16.92 11.47 20.50
CA TYR A 363 16.84 10.01 20.66
C TYR A 363 16.43 9.58 22.08
N THR A 364 16.62 10.45 23.10
CA THR A 364 16.36 10.08 24.50
C THR A 364 14.88 9.92 24.80
N SER A 365 14.02 10.72 24.18
CA SER A 365 12.56 10.57 24.31
C SER A 365 11.98 9.45 23.43
N LEU A 366 12.73 9.04 22.40
CA LEU A 366 12.36 7.95 21.50
C LEU A 366 12.68 6.57 22.10
N ILE A 367 13.80 6.40 22.80
CA ILE A 367 14.16 5.12 23.42
C ILE A 367 13.22 4.79 24.58
N ARG A 368 12.20 3.95 24.29
CA ARG A 368 11.17 3.51 25.24
C ARG A 368 11.32 2.06 25.68
N THR A 369 12.18 1.30 24.99
CA THR A 369 12.51 -0.08 25.29
C THR A 369 13.91 -0.16 25.88
N ALA A 370 14.09 -0.99 26.90
CA ALA A 370 15.40 -1.20 27.50
C ALA A 370 16.37 -1.82 26.48
N ALA A 371 17.48 -1.14 26.21
CA ALA A 371 18.52 -1.65 25.32
C ALA A 371 19.23 -2.85 25.94
N TYR A 372 19.57 -3.82 25.11
CA TYR A 372 20.36 -4.97 25.49
C TYR A 372 21.83 -4.57 25.67
N GLU A 373 22.34 -4.74 26.89
CA GLU A 373 23.73 -4.41 27.29
C GLU A 373 24.51 -5.67 27.73
N GLY A 374 23.98 -6.85 27.40
CA GLY A 374 24.60 -8.12 27.76
C GLY A 374 25.78 -8.50 26.85
N THR A 375 26.22 -9.75 26.94
CA THR A 375 27.22 -10.30 26.01
C THR A 375 26.72 -10.18 24.56
N PRO A 376 27.54 -9.74 23.60
CA PRO A 376 27.12 -9.54 22.22
C PRO A 376 26.36 -10.74 21.65
N ILE A 377 25.19 -10.47 21.06
CA ILE A 377 24.36 -11.46 20.40
C ILE A 377 24.58 -11.34 18.88
N GLU A 378 24.95 -12.44 18.25
CA GLU A 378 24.98 -12.50 16.78
C GLU A 378 23.56 -12.33 16.24
N LYS A 379 23.38 -11.40 15.29
CA LYS A 379 22.09 -11.17 14.63
C LYS A 379 21.79 -12.29 13.65
N ARG A 380 20.51 -12.62 13.51
CA ARG A 380 20.08 -13.59 12.49
C ARG A 380 20.43 -13.06 11.10
N ALA A 381 21.14 -13.89 10.33
CA ALA A 381 21.45 -13.58 8.95
C ALA A 381 20.16 -13.46 8.09
N PRO A 382 20.14 -12.58 7.08
CA PRO A 382 19.03 -12.50 6.14
C PRO A 382 18.76 -13.86 5.47
N LYS A 383 17.50 -14.28 5.42
CA LYS A 383 17.10 -15.41 4.59
C LYS A 383 17.21 -15.00 3.11
N ASN A 384 17.97 -15.77 2.33
CA ASN A 384 18.34 -15.52 0.94
C ASN A 384 19.25 -14.30 0.76
N SER A 385 20.53 -14.45 1.11
CA SER A 385 21.60 -13.53 0.75
C SER A 385 21.96 -13.65 -0.74
N ALA A 386 21.01 -13.44 -1.64
CA ALA A 386 21.41 -12.85 -2.90
C ALA A 386 21.99 -11.49 -2.49
N ARG A 387 23.33 -11.39 -2.46
CA ARG A 387 23.99 -10.10 -2.25
C ARG A 387 23.23 -9.14 -3.14
N TRP A 388 22.68 -8.08 -2.56
CA TRP A 388 22.32 -6.87 -3.29
C TRP A 388 23.37 -6.71 -4.36
N ASP A 389 22.97 -6.68 -5.63
CA ASP A 389 23.92 -6.57 -6.73
C ASP A 389 24.63 -5.22 -6.55
N ARG A 390 25.73 -5.24 -5.80
CA ARG A 390 26.63 -4.12 -5.56
C ARG A 390 27.45 -3.97 -6.84
N SER A 391 26.78 -3.71 -7.95
CA SER A 391 27.42 -3.29 -9.18
C SER A 391 27.53 -1.75 -9.13
N PRO A 392 28.74 -1.21 -9.36
CA PRO A 392 29.05 0.21 -9.17
C PRO A 392 28.39 1.14 -10.18
#